data_AF-A0A3S1PDM4-F1
#
_entry.id   AF-A0A3S1PDM4-F1
#
_cell.length_a   1.000
_cell.length_b   1.000
_cell.length_c   1.000
_cell.angle_alpha   90.00
_cell.angle_beta   90.00
_cell.angle_gamma   90.00
#
_symmetry.space_group_name_H-M   'P 1'
#
loop_
_entity.id
_entity.type
_entity.pdbx_description
1 polymer ?
#
loop_
_entity_poly.entity_id
_entity_poly.type
_entity_poly.pdbx_seq_one_letter_code
_entity_poly.pdbx_strand_id
1 'polypeptide(L)'
;VGKHGRPRAVADLADHNCIGYRLVRSGALYRWDLNDNDKDVVVETRGTAIVTDSLGAIDLALAGVGLAYVFEPLVRADLAAGRLVQILPDTAIEEPGLFLYFPRRASMAPKLRAFIDIAQEIGRASMRTPGRVA
;
A
#
# COMPACT_ATOMS: atom_id res chain seq x y z
N VAL A 1 -10.31 -6.10 13.67
CA VAL A 1 -9.57 -6.91 14.66
C VAL A 1 -10.48 -8.09 15.02
N GLY A 2 -10.26 -9.25 14.40
CA GLY A 2 -11.19 -10.39 14.45
C GLY A 2 -11.03 -11.25 15.70
N LYS A 3 -11.41 -12.54 15.61
CA LYS A 3 -11.32 -13.53 16.70
C LYS A 3 -9.92 -13.68 17.31
N HIS A 4 -8.87 -13.33 16.57
CA HIS A 4 -7.46 -13.52 16.95
C HIS A 4 -6.83 -12.26 17.60
N GLY A 5 -7.59 -11.20 17.82
CA GLY A 5 -7.06 -9.94 18.34
C GLY A 5 -6.28 -9.15 17.29
N ARG A 6 -5.38 -8.26 17.76
CA ARG A 6 -4.54 -7.39 16.91
C ARG A 6 -3.16 -8.06 16.78
N PRO A 7 -2.64 -8.27 15.56
CA PRO A 7 -1.26 -8.75 15.36
C PRO A 7 -0.25 -7.85 16.07
N ARG A 8 0.73 -8.46 16.74
CA ARG A 8 1.83 -7.78 17.44
C ARG A 8 3.19 -8.08 16.81
N ALA A 9 3.30 -9.15 16.04
CA ALA A 9 4.47 -9.50 15.24
C ALA A 9 4.05 -9.95 13.83
N VAL A 10 5.00 -9.94 12.89
CA VAL A 10 4.78 -10.41 11.51
C VAL A 10 4.28 -11.85 11.47
N ALA A 11 4.78 -12.72 12.36
CA ALA A 11 4.36 -14.10 12.47
C ALA A 11 2.86 -14.26 12.78
N ASP A 12 2.25 -13.32 13.52
CA ASP A 12 0.83 -13.37 13.87
C ASP A 12 -0.08 -13.24 12.64
N LEU A 13 0.42 -12.67 11.54
CA LEU A 13 -0.36 -12.51 10.30
C LEU A 13 -0.84 -13.86 9.74
N ALA A 14 -0.16 -14.96 10.04
CA ALA A 14 -0.55 -16.31 9.63
C ALA A 14 -1.93 -16.73 10.18
N ASP A 15 -2.31 -16.20 11.34
CA ASP A 15 -3.57 -16.50 12.04
C ASP A 15 -4.67 -15.46 11.77
N HIS A 16 -4.42 -14.50 10.89
CA HIS A 16 -5.36 -13.41 10.60
C HIS A 16 -5.91 -13.50 9.17
N ASN A 17 -7.14 -13.00 8.99
CA ASN A 17 -7.75 -12.92 7.67
C ASN A 17 -7.06 -11.82 6.83
N CYS A 18 -6.01 -12.19 6.10
CA CYS A 18 -5.26 -11.28 5.24
C CYS A 18 -5.87 -11.27 3.84
N ILE A 19 -6.28 -10.10 3.37
CA ILE A 19 -6.84 -9.92 2.04
C ILE A 19 -5.71 -10.08 1.01
N GLY A 20 -5.80 -11.12 0.20
CA GLY A 20 -4.81 -11.42 -0.82
C GLY A 20 -4.94 -10.49 -2.03
N TYR A 21 -3.84 -10.30 -2.74
CA TYR A 21 -3.80 -9.51 -3.97
C TYR A 21 -3.31 -10.38 -5.12
N ARG A 22 -4.10 -10.49 -6.20
CA ARG A 22 -3.73 -11.24 -7.39
C ARG A 22 -3.10 -10.30 -8.42
N LEU A 23 -1.86 -10.59 -8.77
CA LEU A 23 -1.13 -9.84 -9.80
C LEU A 23 -1.72 -10.16 -11.17
N VAL A 24 -2.44 -9.20 -11.77
CA VAL A 24 -3.18 -9.38 -13.04
C VAL A 24 -2.30 -9.89 -14.18
N ARG A 25 -1.02 -9.51 -14.19
CA ARG A 25 -0.07 -9.88 -15.26
C ARG A 25 0.44 -11.33 -15.15
N SER A 26 0.75 -11.80 -13.93
CA SER A 26 1.35 -13.12 -13.71
C SER A 26 0.36 -14.16 -13.17
N GLY A 27 -0.81 -13.72 -12.69
CA GLY A 27 -1.77 -14.56 -11.99
C GLY A 27 -1.34 -14.97 -10.57
N ALA A 28 -0.09 -14.67 -10.18
CA ALA A 28 0.44 -15.02 -8.87
C ALA A 28 -0.26 -14.23 -7.75
N LEU A 29 -0.31 -14.82 -6.56
CA LEU A 29 -0.67 -14.10 -5.35
C LEU A 29 0.55 -13.31 -4.88
N TYR A 30 0.35 -12.01 -4.69
CA TYR A 30 1.35 -11.14 -4.12
C TYR A 30 1.58 -11.55 -2.66
N ARG A 31 2.85 -11.80 -2.33
CA ARG A 31 3.28 -12.01 -0.96
C ARG A 31 3.67 -10.65 -0.40
N TRP A 32 3.22 -10.31 0.79
CA TRP A 32 3.47 -9.00 1.36
C TRP A 32 4.94 -8.87 1.69
N ASP A 33 5.56 -7.82 1.13
CA ASP A 33 6.92 -7.44 1.48
C ASP A 33 6.84 -6.58 2.75
N LEU A 34 7.55 -6.98 3.81
CA LEU A 34 7.62 -6.28 5.08
C LEU A 34 9.08 -6.19 5.52
N ASN A 35 9.39 -5.27 6.42
CA ASN A 35 10.68 -5.23 7.10
C ASN A 35 10.50 -5.69 8.55
N ASP A 36 11.17 -6.74 8.99
CA ASP A 36 11.13 -7.21 10.37
C ASP A 36 12.52 -7.10 10.98
N ASN A 37 12.71 -6.09 11.85
CA ASN A 37 14.00 -5.81 12.50
C ASN A 37 15.16 -5.66 11.48
N ASP A 38 15.01 -4.73 10.54
CA ASP A 38 15.98 -4.43 9.47
C ASP A 38 16.21 -5.59 8.49
N LYS A 39 15.28 -6.54 8.42
CA LYS A 39 15.33 -7.66 7.47
C LYS A 39 14.10 -7.68 6.60
N ASP A 40 14.32 -7.74 5.29
CA ASP A 40 13.23 -7.93 4.35
C ASP A 40 12.66 -9.33 4.49
N VAL A 41 11.37 -9.40 4.78
CA VAL A 41 10.61 -10.64 4.94
C VAL A 41 9.41 -10.62 4.02
N VAL A 42 9.07 -11.81 3.52
CA VAL A 42 7.97 -11.98 2.57
C VAL A 42 6.93 -12.90 3.18
N VAL A 43 5.71 -12.40 3.33
CA VAL A 43 4.62 -13.11 4.00
C VAL A 43 3.60 -13.60 2.98
N GLU A 44 3.37 -14.91 2.95
CA GLU A 44 2.25 -15.48 2.21
C GLU A 44 0.95 -15.21 2.97
N THR A 45 0.03 -14.48 2.36
CA THR A 45 -1.26 -14.17 2.96
C THR A 45 -2.23 -15.33 2.87
N ARG A 46 -2.96 -15.58 3.95
CA ARG A 46 -4.11 -16.48 3.96
C ARG A 46 -5.35 -15.70 4.36
N GLY A 47 -6.44 -15.90 3.61
CA GLY A 47 -7.68 -15.22 3.90
C GLY A 47 -8.83 -15.65 2.99
N THR A 48 -9.98 -15.05 3.25
CA THR A 48 -11.26 -15.38 2.60
C THR A 48 -11.50 -14.57 1.32
N ALA A 49 -10.64 -13.59 1.02
CA ALA A 49 -10.81 -12.70 -0.13
C ALA A 49 -9.48 -12.51 -0.86
N ILE A 50 -9.56 -12.48 -2.19
CA ILE A 50 -8.47 -12.16 -3.09
C ILE A 50 -8.99 -11.10 -4.07
N VAL A 51 -8.32 -9.95 -4.13
CA VAL A 51 -8.67 -8.83 -5.00
C VAL A 51 -7.61 -8.62 -6.08
N THR A 52 -7.91 -7.77 -7.07
CA THR A 52 -6.99 -7.44 -8.18
C THR A 52 -6.55 -5.99 -8.20
N ASP A 53 -7.05 -5.18 -7.27
CA ASP A 53 -6.80 -3.74 -7.16
C ASP A 53 -6.87 -3.29 -5.69
N SER A 54 -6.21 -2.16 -5.38
CA SER A 54 -6.09 -1.68 -4.00
C SER A 54 -7.40 -1.11 -3.46
N LEU A 55 -8.29 -0.59 -4.31
CA LEU A 55 -9.55 0.00 -3.85
C LEU A 55 -10.46 -1.09 -3.29
N GLY A 56 -10.55 -2.24 -3.99
CA GLY A 56 -11.26 -3.41 -3.48
C GLY A 56 -10.70 -3.92 -2.16
N ALA A 57 -9.36 -3.88 -1.95
CA ALA A 57 -8.77 -4.24 -0.67
C ALA A 57 -9.20 -3.28 0.46
N ILE A 58 -9.25 -1.97 0.17
CA ILE A 58 -9.65 -0.93 1.12
C ILE A 58 -11.12 -1.08 1.49
N ASP A 59 -12.01 -1.28 0.52
CA ASP A 59 -13.44 -1.46 0.76
C ASP A 59 -13.71 -2.66 1.68
N LEU A 60 -13.01 -3.77 1.46
CA LEU A 60 -13.11 -4.96 2.30
C LEU A 60 -12.56 -4.71 3.72
N ALA A 61 -11.46 -3.96 3.84
CA ALA A 61 -10.90 -3.59 5.15
C ALA A 61 -11.85 -2.68 5.93
N LEU A 62 -12.46 -1.68 5.26
CA LEU A 62 -13.47 -0.80 5.84
C LEU A 62 -14.75 -1.56 6.26
N ALA A 63 -15.13 -2.58 5.49
CA ALA A 63 -16.21 -3.50 5.85
C ALA A 63 -15.84 -4.49 6.97
N GLY A 64 -14.60 -4.44 7.49
CA GLY A 64 -14.13 -5.29 8.58
C GLY A 64 -13.83 -6.74 8.17
N VAL A 65 -13.71 -7.02 6.88
CA VAL A 65 -13.47 -8.38 6.36
C VAL A 65 -12.10 -8.90 6.82
N GLY A 66 -11.06 -8.06 6.77
CA GLY A 66 -9.70 -8.52 7.05
C GLY A 66 -8.65 -7.41 7.10
N LEU A 67 -7.39 -7.83 7.13
CA LEU A 67 -6.22 -6.98 7.04
C LEU A 67 -5.87 -6.75 5.56
N ALA A 68 -5.59 -5.51 5.18
CA ALA A 68 -5.17 -5.16 3.83
C ALA A 68 -3.76 -4.56 3.84
N TYR A 69 -2.97 -4.92 2.83
CA TYR A 69 -1.67 -4.32 2.54
C TYR A 69 -1.82 -3.36 1.37
N VAL A 70 -1.77 -2.06 1.67
CA VAL A 70 -2.04 -0.97 0.72
C VAL A 70 -1.12 0.21 0.97
N PHE A 71 -0.95 1.05 -0.05
CA PHE A 71 -0.19 2.30 0.09
C PHE A 71 -0.91 3.27 1.03
N GLU A 72 -0.20 3.72 2.07
CA GLU A 72 -0.70 4.64 3.09
C GLU A 72 -1.37 5.92 2.52
N PRO A 73 -0.86 6.55 1.43
CA PRO A 73 -1.56 7.68 0.81
C PRO A 73 -3.00 7.41 0.35
N LEU A 74 -3.35 6.16 0.02
CA LEU A 74 -4.71 5.80 -0.42
C LEU A 74 -5.71 5.77 0.73
N VAL A 75 -5.24 5.58 1.97
CA VAL A 75 -6.07 5.39 3.17
C VAL A 75 -5.86 6.49 4.23
N ARG A 76 -5.09 7.53 3.91
CA ARG A 76 -4.75 8.61 4.87
C ARG A 76 -5.98 9.24 5.50
N ALA A 77 -7.04 9.46 4.72
CA ALA A 77 -8.29 10.02 5.23
C ALA A 77 -9.04 9.05 6.16
N ASP A 78 -8.99 7.73 5.87
CA ASP A 78 -9.61 6.70 6.71
C ASP A 78 -8.86 6.48 8.01
N LEU A 79 -7.52 6.55 7.98
CA LEU A 79 -6.66 6.52 9.16
C LEU A 79 -6.91 7.74 10.05
N ALA A 80 -6.92 8.94 9.46
CA ALA A 80 -7.18 10.19 10.20
C ALA A 80 -8.58 10.22 10.83
N ALA A 81 -9.57 9.61 10.16
CA ALA A 81 -10.93 9.49 10.67
C ALA A 81 -11.14 8.31 11.64
N GLY A 82 -10.11 7.50 11.89
CA GLY A 82 -10.20 6.30 12.74
C GLY A 82 -11.08 5.18 12.16
N ARG A 83 -11.42 5.23 10.87
CA ARG A 83 -12.15 4.15 10.17
C ARG A 83 -11.25 2.96 9.90
N LEU A 84 -9.96 3.22 9.66
CA LEU A 84 -8.92 2.22 9.58
C LEU A 84 -7.87 2.47 10.67
N VAL A 85 -7.13 1.42 11.02
CA VAL A 85 -6.02 1.50 11.97
C VAL A 85 -4.83 0.78 11.35
N GLN A 86 -3.65 1.39 11.41
CA GLN A 86 -2.41 0.78 10.92
C GLN A 86 -1.98 -0.37 11.82
N ILE A 87 -1.58 -1.48 11.21
CA ILE A 87 -1.14 -2.71 11.87
C ILE A 87 0.33 -2.92 11.56
N LEU A 88 1.11 -3.26 12.59
CA LEU A 88 2.57 -3.43 12.51
C LEU A 88 3.27 -2.22 11.83
N PRO A 89 3.14 -0.99 12.38
CA PRO A 89 3.68 0.21 11.73
C PRO A 89 5.20 0.15 11.52
N ASP A 90 5.93 -0.48 12.44
CA ASP A 90 7.39 -0.62 12.38
C ASP A 90 7.86 -1.57 11.28
N THR A 91 6.95 -2.33 10.66
CA THR A 91 7.29 -3.31 9.62
C THR A 91 6.98 -2.84 8.21
N ALA A 92 6.47 -1.61 8.06
CA ALA A 92 6.13 -1.05 6.77
C ALA A 92 7.39 -0.72 5.96
N ILE A 93 7.35 -1.00 4.65
CA ILE A 93 8.42 -0.63 3.73
C ILE A 93 8.18 0.79 3.19
N GLU A 94 9.23 1.59 3.16
CA GLU A 94 9.25 2.86 2.43
C GLU A 94 9.75 2.64 0.99
N GLU A 95 8.89 2.95 0.03
CA GLU A 95 9.22 2.92 -1.39
C GLU A 95 9.55 4.32 -1.90
N PRO A 96 10.40 4.48 -2.93
CA PRO A 96 10.79 5.79 -3.47
C PRO A 96 9.64 6.53 -4.19
N GLY A 97 8.42 5.97 -4.16
CA GLY A 97 7.20 6.60 -4.64
C GLY A 97 6.92 6.39 -6.12
N LEU A 98 6.17 7.32 -6.71
CA LEU A 98 5.71 7.24 -8.09
C LEU A 98 6.70 7.91 -9.06
N PHE A 99 6.90 7.26 -10.21
CA PHE A 99 7.77 7.75 -11.29
C PHE A 99 6.97 7.97 -12.57
N LEU A 100 7.33 9.01 -13.32
CA LEU A 100 6.84 9.20 -14.69
C LEU A 100 7.74 8.44 -15.66
N TYR A 101 7.18 7.42 -16.33
CA TYR A 101 7.89 6.61 -17.32
C TYR A 101 7.41 6.92 -18.74
N PHE A 102 8.33 7.30 -19.62
CA PHE A 102 8.05 7.62 -21.02
C PHE A 102 9.24 7.31 -21.93
N PRO A 103 9.02 7.03 -23.23
CA PRO A 103 10.10 6.77 -24.17
C PRO A 103 11.06 7.96 -24.27
N ARG A 104 12.37 7.70 -24.29
CA ARG A 104 13.41 8.75 -24.39
C ARG A 104 13.18 9.73 -25.56
N ARG A 105 12.72 9.23 -26.72
CA ARG A 105 12.41 10.07 -27.89
C ARG A 105 11.29 11.09 -27.67
N ALA A 106 10.41 10.84 -26.70
CA ALA A 106 9.29 11.72 -26.37
C ALA A 106 9.68 12.79 -25.33
N SER A 107 10.87 12.73 -24.73
CA SER A 107 11.26 13.60 -23.61
C SER A 107 11.22 15.10 -23.94
N MET A 108 11.41 15.45 -25.21
CA MET A 108 11.41 16.84 -25.71
C MET A 108 10.08 17.25 -26.34
N ALA A 109 9.06 16.38 -26.37
CA ALA A 109 7.75 16.73 -26.90
C ALA A 109 7.11 17.82 -26.02
N PRO A 110 6.71 18.99 -26.57
CA PRO A 110 6.23 20.12 -25.76
C PRO A 110 5.06 19.78 -24.84
N LYS A 111 4.10 18.96 -25.32
CA LYS A 111 2.96 18.52 -24.51
C LYS A 111 3.36 17.65 -23.33
N LEU A 112 4.35 16.75 -23.52
CA LEU A 112 4.84 15.89 -22.45
C LEU A 112 5.63 16.70 -21.42
N ARG A 113 6.47 17.64 -21.86
CA ARG A 113 7.18 18.56 -20.98
C ARG A 113 6.22 19.34 -20.10
N ALA A 114 5.22 19.97 -20.70
CA ALA A 114 4.20 20.71 -19.95
C ALA A 114 3.49 19.82 -18.91
N PHE A 115 3.15 18.57 -19.27
CA PHE A 115 2.57 17.61 -18.33
C PHE A 115 3.54 17.25 -17.20
N ILE A 116 4.80 16.95 -17.50
CA ILE A 116 5.82 16.62 -16.49
C ILE A 116 6.00 17.77 -15.52
N ASP A 117 6.07 19.00 -16.02
CA ASP A 117 6.29 20.18 -15.19
C ASP A 117 5.13 20.35 -14.18
N ILE A 118 3.88 20.23 -14.63
CA ILE A 118 2.68 20.26 -13.77
C ILE A 118 2.63 19.07 -12.81
N ALA A 119 2.92 17.85 -13.29
CA ALA A 119 2.90 16.65 -12.45
C ALA A 119 3.96 16.73 -11.34
N GLN A 120 5.13 17.31 -11.61
CA GLN A 120 6.16 17.55 -10.61
C GLN A 120 5.74 18.64 -9.60
N GLU A 121 5.07 19.69 -10.05
CA GLU A 121 4.51 20.72 -9.17
C GLU A 121 3.49 20.13 -8.19
N ILE A 122 2.51 19.38 -8.71
CA ILE A 122 1.49 18.69 -7.91
C ILE A 122 2.15 17.67 -6.97
N GLY A 123 3.10 16.86 -7.47
CA GLY A 123 3.82 15.88 -6.66
C GLY A 123 4.56 16.51 -5.48
N ARG A 124 5.24 17.63 -5.70
CA ARG A 124 5.92 18.39 -4.61
C ARG A 124 4.93 18.97 -3.61
N ALA A 125 3.76 19.43 -4.05
CA ALA A 125 2.71 19.89 -3.14
C ALA A 125 2.17 18.76 -2.25
N SER A 126 1.97 17.56 -2.81
CA SER A 126 1.52 16.37 -2.07
C SER A 126 2.56 15.85 -1.06
N MET A 127 3.86 15.96 -1.37
CA MET A 127 4.95 15.56 -0.46
C MET A 127 5.20 16.54 0.70
N ARG A 128 4.58 17.73 0.68
CA ARG A 128 4.73 18.74 1.76
C ARG A 128 3.81 18.49 2.96
N THR A 129 2.97 17.45 2.93
CA THR A 129 2.18 17.05 4.11
C THR A 129 3.11 16.41 5.15
N PRO A 130 3.37 17.05 6.30
CA PRO A 130 4.17 16.44 7.35
C PRO A 130 3.33 15.38 8.07
N GLY A 131 3.97 14.26 8.45
CA GLY A 131 3.51 13.51 9.61
C GLY A 131 3.51 12.00 9.44
N ARG A 132 4.70 11.43 9.59
CA ARG A 132 4.95 10.23 10.39
C ARG A 132 4.03 10.24 11.62
N VAL A 133 3.03 9.36 11.64
CA VAL A 133 2.38 8.97 12.89
C VAL A 133 3.24 7.85 13.44
N ALA A 134 4.02 8.17 14.46
CA ALA A 134 4.66 7.19 15.33
C ALA A 134 3.62 6.35 16.07
#